data_AF-A0A0L0G6W1-F1
#
_entry.id   AF-A0A0L0G6W1-F1
#
_cell.length_a   1.000
_cell.length_b   1.000
_cell.length_c   1.000
_cell.angle_alpha   90.00
_cell.angle_beta   90.00
_cell.angle_gamma   90.00
#
_symmetry.space_group_name_H-M   'P 1'
#
loop_
_entity.id
_entity.type
_entity.pdbx_description
1 polymer ?
#
loop_
_entity_poly.entity_id
_entity_poly.type
_entity_poly.pdbx_seq_one_letter_code
_entity_poly.pdbx_strand_id
1 'polypeptide(L)'
;MIVNQQTHAYLVEYIKNNPTDADALWRYARACHDMATVTADKEKKKAYVYEAHEVAKQALELAPTNFACHKWYAITLSSIGDYEGTKSTIENAFPVRKHFEKALELSPGDATTSHLLGLWHYTIADMSWYVRKIAATIFASPPESTYEAARDCFAQAEASEPGFYLKNALMLGKAYAAIGDSAQAKIWFEKAKNMPVGNADDKEAQAEAAKLC
;
A
#
# COMPACT_ATOMS: atom_id res chain seq x y z
N MET A 1 4.83 -5.20 -18.81
CA MET A 1 3.79 -6.23 -19.08
C MET A 1 4.38 -7.61 -19.34
N ILE A 2 5.30 -7.80 -20.31
CA ILE A 2 5.86 -9.13 -20.63
C ILE A 2 6.66 -9.73 -19.45
N VAL A 3 7.47 -8.92 -18.75
CA VAL A 3 8.29 -9.38 -17.62
C VAL A 3 7.42 -9.93 -16.48
N ASN A 4 6.36 -9.22 -16.09
CA ASN A 4 5.48 -9.64 -15.00
C ASN A 4 4.76 -10.97 -15.31
N GLN A 5 4.36 -11.20 -16.57
CA GLN A 5 3.76 -12.47 -16.99
C GLN A 5 4.74 -13.64 -16.92
N GLN A 6 5.99 -13.43 -17.35
CA GLN A 6 7.04 -14.46 -17.26
C GLN A 6 7.39 -14.77 -15.81
N THR A 7 7.53 -13.75 -14.96
CA THR A 7 7.77 -13.92 -13.52
C THR A 7 6.62 -14.66 -12.85
N HIS A 8 5.37 -14.30 -13.13
CA HIS A 8 4.21 -15.01 -12.61
C HIS A 8 4.22 -16.48 -13.03
N ALA A 9 4.39 -16.78 -14.33
CA ALA A 9 4.40 -18.15 -14.83
C ALA A 9 5.52 -19.01 -14.21
N TYR A 10 6.71 -18.44 -14.04
CA TYR A 10 7.82 -19.12 -13.36
C TYR A 10 7.48 -19.42 -11.89
N LEU A 11 6.95 -18.43 -11.16
CA LEU A 11 6.63 -18.59 -9.74
C LEU A 11 5.50 -19.61 -9.51
N VAL A 12 4.49 -19.65 -10.39
CA VAL A 12 3.44 -20.70 -10.35
C VAL A 12 4.06 -22.09 -10.37
N GLU A 13 5.01 -22.35 -11.26
CA GLU A 13 5.63 -23.66 -11.36
C GLU A 13 6.61 -23.94 -10.21
N TYR A 14 7.32 -22.91 -9.76
CA TYR A 14 8.25 -23.02 -8.64
C TYR A 14 7.53 -23.40 -7.34
N ILE A 15 6.43 -22.70 -6.98
CA ILE A 15 5.74 -22.93 -5.71
C ILE A 15 5.01 -24.28 -5.66
N LYS A 16 4.60 -24.84 -6.81
CA LYS A 16 4.06 -26.23 -6.85
C LYS A 16 5.08 -27.25 -6.35
N ASN A 17 6.35 -27.04 -6.71
CA ASN A 17 7.44 -27.91 -6.32
C ASN A 17 8.06 -27.52 -4.97
N ASN A 18 7.80 -26.30 -4.50
CA ASN A 18 8.36 -25.74 -3.26
C ASN A 18 7.26 -25.03 -2.42
N PRO A 19 6.22 -25.75 -1.97
CA PRO A 19 5.02 -25.14 -1.39
C PRO A 19 5.23 -24.50 0.00
N THR A 20 6.39 -24.71 0.61
CA THR A 20 6.76 -24.16 1.93
C THR A 20 7.85 -23.10 1.86
N ASP A 21 8.29 -22.73 0.65
CA ASP A 21 9.23 -21.63 0.45
C ASP A 21 8.49 -20.30 0.59
N ALA A 22 8.47 -19.77 1.81
CA ALA A 22 7.81 -18.51 2.14
C ALA A 22 8.30 -17.34 1.27
N ASP A 23 9.58 -17.37 0.90
CA ASP A 23 10.20 -16.35 0.07
C ASP A 23 9.67 -16.36 -1.36
N ALA A 24 9.47 -17.55 -1.92
CA ALA A 24 8.81 -17.70 -3.22
C ALA A 24 7.31 -17.35 -3.14
N LEU A 25 6.63 -17.70 -2.05
CA LEU A 25 5.20 -17.45 -1.88
C LEU A 25 4.89 -15.95 -1.83
N TRP A 26 5.58 -15.13 -1.03
CA TRP A 26 5.28 -13.69 -1.02
C TRP A 26 5.63 -13.02 -2.35
N ARG A 27 6.67 -13.51 -3.06
CA ARG A 27 7.00 -13.06 -4.42
C ARG A 27 5.91 -13.42 -5.42
N TYR A 28 5.28 -14.58 -5.24
CA TYR A 28 4.15 -15.00 -6.05
C TYR A 28 2.91 -14.14 -5.77
N ALA A 29 2.60 -13.86 -4.51
CA ALA A 29 1.52 -12.94 -4.13
C ALA A 29 1.71 -11.55 -4.77
N ARG A 30 2.95 -11.03 -4.75
CA ARG A 30 3.31 -9.82 -5.49
C ARG A 30 3.02 -9.94 -6.98
N ALA A 31 3.44 -11.04 -7.62
CA ALA A 31 3.23 -11.24 -9.04
C ALA A 31 1.73 -11.30 -9.39
N CYS A 32 0.90 -11.93 -8.56
CA CYS A 32 -0.55 -11.90 -8.70
C CYS A 32 -1.12 -10.48 -8.58
N HIS A 33 -0.66 -9.71 -7.60
CA HIS A 33 -1.04 -8.28 -7.48
C HIS A 33 -0.64 -7.48 -8.73
N ASP A 34 0.59 -7.65 -9.23
CA ASP A 34 1.06 -6.99 -10.45
C ASP A 34 0.30 -7.46 -11.71
N MET A 35 -0.22 -8.69 -11.73
CA MET A 35 -1.12 -9.17 -12.78
C MET A 35 -2.50 -8.54 -12.67
N ALA A 36 -3.02 -8.33 -11.45
CA ALA A 36 -4.30 -7.66 -11.23
C ALA A 36 -4.29 -6.20 -11.71
N THR A 37 -3.18 -5.46 -11.55
CA THR A 37 -3.09 -4.05 -11.99
C THR A 37 -3.16 -3.89 -13.50
N VAL A 38 -2.66 -4.86 -14.27
CA VAL A 38 -2.63 -4.81 -15.75
C VAL A 38 -3.79 -5.58 -16.41
N THR A 39 -4.61 -6.30 -15.64
CA THR A 39 -5.73 -7.09 -16.17
C THR A 39 -6.99 -6.25 -16.30
N ALA A 40 -7.50 -6.13 -17.55
CA ALA A 40 -8.73 -5.39 -17.85
C ALA A 40 -10.01 -6.17 -17.50
N ASP A 41 -9.97 -7.50 -17.58
CA ASP A 41 -11.11 -8.36 -17.26
C ASP A 41 -11.37 -8.35 -15.74
N LYS A 42 -12.59 -7.97 -15.35
CA LYS A 42 -12.94 -7.75 -13.95
C LYS A 42 -12.88 -9.03 -13.11
N GLU A 43 -13.34 -10.15 -13.66
CA GLU A 43 -13.39 -11.42 -12.94
C GLU A 43 -11.98 -12.01 -12.77
N LYS A 44 -11.15 -11.94 -13.82
CA LYS A 44 -9.73 -12.34 -13.73
C LYS A 44 -8.95 -11.44 -12.78
N LYS A 45 -9.19 -10.13 -12.82
CA LYS A 45 -8.57 -9.19 -11.88
C LYS A 45 -8.94 -9.55 -10.43
N LYS A 46 -10.23 -9.82 -10.17
CA LYS A 46 -10.70 -10.29 -8.86
C LYS A 46 -10.01 -11.60 -8.45
N ALA A 47 -9.94 -12.58 -9.35
CA ALA A 47 -9.27 -13.86 -9.07
C ALA A 47 -7.82 -13.67 -8.63
N TYR A 48 -7.05 -12.84 -9.33
CA TYR A 48 -5.66 -12.54 -8.94
C TYR A 48 -5.56 -11.86 -7.57
N VAL A 49 -6.49 -10.98 -7.21
CA VAL A 49 -6.49 -10.31 -5.90
C VAL A 49 -6.72 -11.30 -4.76
N TYR A 50 -7.70 -12.19 -4.92
CA TYR A 50 -7.97 -13.23 -3.92
C TYR A 50 -6.84 -14.26 -3.83
N GLU A 51 -6.28 -14.69 -4.97
CA GLU A 51 -5.13 -15.59 -5.00
C GLU A 51 -3.90 -14.97 -4.33
N ALA A 52 -3.61 -13.70 -4.61
CA ALA A 52 -2.52 -12.97 -3.95
C ALA A 52 -2.69 -12.97 -2.43
N HIS A 53 -3.91 -12.77 -1.93
CA HIS A 53 -4.18 -12.74 -0.50
C HIS A 53 -3.97 -14.10 0.18
N GLU A 54 -4.52 -15.18 -0.39
CA GLU A 54 -4.36 -16.53 0.17
C GLU A 54 -2.89 -16.96 0.20
N VAL A 55 -2.14 -16.68 -0.86
CA VAL A 55 -0.71 -16.99 -0.94
C VAL A 55 0.10 -16.15 0.06
N ALA A 56 -0.19 -14.85 0.18
CA ALA A 56 0.50 -13.98 1.13
C ALA A 56 0.24 -14.40 2.58
N LYS A 57 -0.99 -14.85 2.88
CA LYS A 57 -1.34 -15.41 4.18
C LYS A 57 -0.54 -16.68 4.48
N GLN A 58 -0.44 -17.59 3.53
CA GLN A 58 0.40 -18.79 3.68
C GLN A 58 1.88 -18.45 3.91
N ALA A 59 2.41 -17.49 3.16
CA ALA A 59 3.80 -17.03 3.32
C ALA A 59 4.05 -16.46 4.73
N LEU A 60 3.08 -15.71 5.28
CA LEU A 60 3.13 -15.16 6.62
C LEU A 60 3.07 -16.24 7.71
N GLU A 61 2.22 -17.26 7.55
CA GLU A 61 2.11 -18.39 8.48
C GLU A 61 3.43 -19.19 8.55
N LEU A 62 4.11 -19.35 7.40
CA LEU A 62 5.39 -20.06 7.32
C LEU A 62 6.57 -19.23 7.86
N ALA A 63 6.56 -17.91 7.66
CA ALA A 63 7.66 -17.03 8.03
C ALA A 63 7.17 -15.74 8.72
N PRO A 64 6.67 -15.82 9.97
CA PRO A 64 6.10 -14.68 10.71
C PRO A 64 7.14 -13.64 11.16
N THR A 65 8.43 -13.89 10.93
CA THR A 65 9.52 -12.92 11.18
C THR A 65 10.09 -12.33 9.89
N ASN A 66 9.50 -12.62 8.73
CA ASN A 66 9.89 -12.06 7.45
C ASN A 66 9.08 -10.78 7.17
N PHE A 67 9.77 -9.64 7.06
CA PHE A 67 9.13 -8.35 6.82
C PHE A 67 8.32 -8.33 5.51
N ALA A 68 8.79 -9.02 4.47
CA ALA A 68 8.13 -9.04 3.17
C ALA A 68 6.82 -9.83 3.22
N CYS A 69 6.74 -10.90 4.02
CA CYS A 69 5.48 -11.61 4.25
C CYS A 69 4.46 -10.72 4.94
N HIS A 70 4.86 -9.96 5.97
CA HIS A 70 3.99 -8.97 6.61
C HIS A 70 3.52 -7.88 5.63
N LYS A 71 4.44 -7.31 4.85
CA LYS A 71 4.16 -6.28 3.85
C LYS A 71 3.15 -6.75 2.81
N TRP A 72 3.39 -7.89 2.18
CA TRP A 72 2.51 -8.40 1.12
C TRP A 72 1.19 -8.94 1.65
N TYR A 73 1.14 -9.47 2.88
CA TYR A 73 -0.13 -9.79 3.53
C TYR A 73 -0.98 -8.53 3.74
N ALA A 74 -0.40 -7.44 4.26
CA ALA A 74 -1.11 -6.18 4.47
C ALA A 74 -1.59 -5.54 3.14
N ILE A 75 -0.75 -5.52 2.10
CA ILE A 75 -1.13 -5.00 0.77
C ILE A 75 -2.33 -5.77 0.22
N THR A 76 -2.24 -7.10 0.19
CA THR A 76 -3.29 -7.94 -0.40
C THR A 76 -4.58 -7.90 0.43
N LEU A 77 -4.48 -7.86 1.76
CA LEU A 77 -5.65 -7.71 2.64
C LEU A 77 -6.35 -6.36 2.41
N SER A 78 -5.60 -5.29 2.16
CA SER A 78 -6.18 -4.00 1.78
C SER A 78 -6.93 -4.10 0.45
N SER A 79 -6.38 -4.79 -0.55
CA SER A 79 -7.02 -4.97 -1.86
C SER A 79 -8.31 -5.81 -1.81
N ILE A 80 -8.45 -6.73 -0.85
CA ILE A 80 -9.71 -7.48 -0.65
C ILE A 80 -10.87 -6.53 -0.33
N GLY A 81 -10.60 -5.46 0.43
CA GLY A 81 -11.60 -4.45 0.78
C GLY A 81 -12.24 -3.78 -0.44
N ASP A 82 -11.51 -3.65 -1.56
CA ASP A 82 -12.03 -3.06 -2.80
C ASP A 82 -13.15 -3.90 -3.44
N TYR A 83 -13.22 -5.20 -3.11
CA TYR A 83 -14.21 -6.14 -3.66
C TYR A 83 -15.31 -6.49 -2.66
N GLU A 84 -15.00 -6.49 -1.37
CA GLU A 84 -15.94 -6.84 -0.30
C GLU A 84 -16.67 -5.61 0.28
N GLY A 85 -16.24 -4.42 -0.13
CA GLY A 85 -16.88 -3.15 0.16
C GLY A 85 -16.50 -2.56 1.51
N THR A 86 -17.09 -1.41 1.81
CA THR A 86 -16.68 -0.53 2.93
C THR A 86 -16.62 -1.23 4.28
N LYS A 87 -17.52 -2.18 4.55
CA LYS A 87 -17.53 -2.92 5.83
C LYS A 87 -16.25 -3.74 6.00
N SER A 88 -15.88 -4.53 4.99
CA SER A 88 -14.65 -5.33 4.99
C SER A 88 -13.41 -4.44 5.02
N THR A 89 -13.40 -3.34 4.26
CA THR A 89 -12.31 -2.34 4.32
C THR A 89 -12.08 -1.81 5.73
N ILE A 90 -13.16 -1.50 6.46
CA ILE A 90 -13.09 -1.03 7.85
C ILE A 90 -12.60 -2.16 8.78
N GLU A 91 -13.14 -3.38 8.65
CA GLU A 91 -12.73 -4.56 9.43
C GLU A 91 -11.23 -4.85 9.27
N ASN A 92 -10.72 -4.70 8.05
CA ASN A 92 -9.33 -4.97 7.70
C ASN A 92 -8.37 -3.84 8.09
N ALA A 93 -8.85 -2.64 8.42
CA ALA A 93 -8.00 -1.48 8.67
C ALA A 93 -7.00 -1.72 9.82
N PHE A 94 -7.43 -2.34 10.92
CA PHE A 94 -6.54 -2.62 12.06
C PHE A 94 -5.49 -3.70 11.75
N PRO A 95 -5.85 -4.88 11.20
CA PRO A 95 -4.86 -5.85 10.74
C PRO A 95 -3.86 -5.26 9.75
N VAL A 96 -4.31 -4.51 8.74
CA VAL A 96 -3.44 -3.89 7.74
C VAL A 96 -2.38 -3.01 8.41
N ARG A 97 -2.78 -2.11 9.31
CA ARG A 97 -1.83 -1.28 10.06
C ARG A 97 -0.84 -2.12 10.84
N LYS A 98 -1.33 -3.08 11.63
CA LYS A 98 -0.50 -3.94 12.49
C LYS A 98 0.59 -4.65 11.68
N HIS A 99 0.26 -5.14 10.48
CA HIS A 99 1.21 -5.85 9.64
C HIS A 99 2.21 -4.89 8.98
N PHE A 100 1.82 -3.67 8.58
CA PHE A 100 2.79 -2.66 8.15
C PHE A 100 3.73 -2.21 9.26
N GLU A 101 3.21 -1.95 10.47
CA GLU A 101 4.04 -1.63 11.65
C GLU A 101 5.04 -2.76 11.94
N LYS A 102 4.60 -4.02 11.90
CA LYS A 102 5.50 -5.17 12.11
C LYS A 102 6.53 -5.32 10.99
N ALA A 103 6.16 -5.04 9.73
CA ALA A 103 7.12 -5.03 8.63
C ALA A 103 8.20 -3.95 8.82
N LEU A 104 7.84 -2.76 9.30
CA LEU A 104 8.79 -1.68 9.61
C LEU A 104 9.62 -1.95 10.87
N GLU A 105 9.09 -2.67 11.87
CA GLU A 105 9.87 -3.15 13.02
C GLU A 105 10.99 -4.09 12.55
N LEU A 106 10.67 -5.00 11.61
CA LEU A 106 11.60 -5.99 11.06
C LEU A 106 12.55 -5.39 10.00
N SER A 107 12.11 -4.36 9.26
CA SER A 107 12.87 -3.67 8.22
C SER A 107 12.55 -2.17 8.18
N PRO A 108 13.17 -1.36 9.06
CA PRO A 108 12.86 0.07 9.19
C PRO A 108 13.15 0.92 7.94
N GLY A 109 13.96 0.41 7.02
CA GLY A 109 14.36 1.10 5.79
C GLY A 109 13.49 0.80 4.56
N ASP A 110 12.42 0.01 4.69
CA ASP A 110 11.54 -0.29 3.54
C ASP A 110 10.62 0.91 3.22
N ALA A 111 11.09 1.77 2.31
CA ALA A 111 10.41 3.00 1.91
C ALA A 111 8.96 2.75 1.43
N THR A 112 8.70 1.64 0.73
CA THR A 112 7.34 1.30 0.30
C THR A 112 6.40 1.07 1.49
N THR A 113 6.84 0.33 2.51
CA THR A 113 6.00 0.05 3.69
C THR A 113 5.74 1.33 4.47
N SER A 114 6.73 2.20 4.63
CA SER A 114 6.54 3.52 5.23
C SER A 114 5.52 4.35 4.44
N HIS A 115 5.60 4.34 3.11
CA HIS A 115 4.62 5.03 2.27
C HIS A 115 3.20 4.47 2.42
N LEU A 116 3.04 3.14 2.40
CA LEU A 116 1.74 2.49 2.54
C LEU A 116 1.13 2.72 3.93
N LEU A 117 1.95 2.74 4.99
CA LEU A 117 1.49 3.11 6.33
C LEU A 117 1.09 4.59 6.39
N GLY A 118 1.81 5.47 5.68
CA GLY A 118 1.43 6.88 5.52
C GLY A 118 0.08 7.04 4.82
N LEU A 119 -0.18 6.27 3.76
CA LEU A 119 -1.49 6.24 3.09
C LEU A 119 -2.58 5.79 4.05
N TRP A 120 -2.34 4.74 4.85
CA TRP A 120 -3.27 4.29 5.88
C TRP A 120 -3.59 5.43 6.85
N HIS A 121 -2.57 6.09 7.41
CA HIS A 121 -2.78 7.18 8.36
C HIS A 121 -3.56 8.35 7.75
N TYR A 122 -3.25 8.72 6.52
CA TYR A 122 -3.93 9.79 5.81
C TYR A 122 -5.41 9.44 5.57
N THR A 123 -5.70 8.24 5.08
CA THR A 123 -7.07 7.78 4.81
C THR A 123 -7.92 7.72 6.07
N ILE A 124 -7.35 7.28 7.21
CA ILE A 124 -8.07 7.25 8.49
C ILE A 124 -8.29 8.67 9.04
N ALA A 125 -7.32 9.58 8.89
CA ALA A 125 -7.48 10.98 9.27
C ALA A 125 -8.58 11.68 8.44
N ASP A 126 -8.59 11.44 7.12
CA ASP A 126 -9.54 12.00 6.15
C ASP A 126 -10.91 11.27 6.11
N MET A 127 -11.12 10.29 6.99
CA MET A 127 -12.33 9.50 7.02
C MET A 127 -13.57 10.35 7.32
N SER A 128 -14.55 10.33 6.41
CA SER A 128 -15.83 11.02 6.54
C SER A 128 -16.63 10.55 7.77
N TRP A 129 -17.40 11.47 8.37
CA TRP A 129 -18.18 11.21 9.60
C TRP A 129 -19.13 10.00 9.51
N TYR A 130 -19.73 9.76 8.34
CA TYR A 130 -20.63 8.63 8.13
C TYR A 130 -19.88 7.29 8.16
N VAL A 131 -18.70 7.24 7.55
CA VAL A 131 -17.83 6.04 7.57
C VAL A 131 -17.35 5.76 9.00
N ARG A 132 -17.06 6.80 9.79
CA ARG A 132 -16.75 6.65 11.23
C ARG A 132 -17.90 6.03 12.03
N LYS A 133 -19.16 6.38 11.71
CA LYS A 133 -20.33 5.75 12.33
C LYS A 133 -20.45 4.28 12.01
N ILE A 134 -20.20 3.86 10.75
CA ILE A 134 -20.15 2.43 10.40
C ILE A 134 -19.03 1.75 11.18
N ALA A 135 -17.84 2.35 11.25
CA ALA A 135 -16.74 1.77 12.00
C ALA A 135 -17.04 1.59 13.49
N ALA A 136 -17.80 2.51 14.10
CA ALA A 136 -18.24 2.39 15.49
C ALA A 136 -19.32 1.31 15.73
N THR A 137 -19.96 0.75 14.70
CA THR A 137 -20.88 -0.40 14.88
C THR A 137 -20.14 -1.73 14.84
N ILE A 138 -18.99 -1.78 14.17
CA ILE A 138 -18.13 -2.96 14.04
C ILE A 138 -17.16 -3.03 15.23
N PHE A 139 -16.58 -1.88 15.58
CA PHE A 139 -15.62 -1.73 16.64
C PHE A 139 -16.17 -0.85 17.76
N ALA A 140 -15.80 -1.15 19.00
CA ALA A 140 -16.14 -0.28 20.14
C ALA A 140 -15.62 1.17 19.94
N SER A 141 -14.48 1.31 19.26
CA SER A 141 -13.93 2.59 18.80
C SER A 141 -13.43 2.46 17.36
N PRO A 142 -13.78 3.38 16.44
CA PRO A 142 -13.27 3.36 15.07
C PRO A 142 -11.75 3.53 15.05
N PRO A 143 -11.06 3.12 13.96
CA PRO A 143 -9.65 3.46 13.80
C PRO A 143 -9.48 4.98 13.76
N GLU A 144 -8.49 5.47 14.50
CA GLU A 144 -8.13 6.88 14.57
C GLU A 144 -6.66 7.08 14.18
N SER A 145 -6.40 8.24 13.57
CA SER A 145 -5.10 8.66 13.06
C SER A 145 -5.11 10.16 12.77
N THR A 146 -3.94 10.74 12.54
CA THR A 146 -3.77 12.15 12.20
C THR A 146 -2.98 12.36 10.91
N TYR A 147 -3.05 13.57 10.35
CA TYR A 147 -2.25 13.94 9.19
C TYR A 147 -0.76 14.03 9.52
N GLU A 148 -0.39 14.36 10.76
CA GLU A 148 0.99 14.35 11.25
C GLU A 148 1.60 12.95 11.20
N ALA A 149 0.86 11.93 11.63
CA ALA A 149 1.32 10.53 11.53
C ALA A 149 1.54 10.12 10.07
N ALA A 150 0.68 10.56 9.17
CA ALA A 150 0.84 10.33 7.73
C ALA A 150 2.10 11.03 7.18
N ARG A 151 2.28 12.32 7.50
CA ARG A 151 3.47 13.10 7.14
C ARG A 151 4.75 12.39 7.59
N ASP A 152 4.81 11.92 8.84
CA ASP A 152 6.01 11.28 9.39
C ASP A 152 6.36 10.00 8.63
N CYS A 153 5.35 9.20 8.29
CA CYS A 153 5.55 8.00 7.48
C CYS A 153 6.05 8.31 6.07
N PHE A 154 5.47 9.32 5.38
CA PHE A 154 5.93 9.72 4.05
C PHE A 154 7.33 10.34 4.06
N ALA A 155 7.66 11.12 5.11
CA ALA A 155 8.98 11.68 5.32
C ALA A 155 10.02 10.59 5.59
N GLN A 156 9.67 9.57 6.37
CA GLN A 156 10.51 8.39 6.59
C GLN A 156 10.76 7.61 5.29
N ALA A 157 9.72 7.43 4.45
CA ALA A 157 9.87 6.79 3.15
C ALA A 157 10.87 7.55 2.27
N GLU A 158 10.72 8.87 2.20
CA GLU A 158 11.61 9.74 1.43
C GLU A 158 13.04 9.78 1.98
N ALA A 159 13.22 9.71 3.30
CA ALA A 159 14.54 9.65 3.93
C ALA A 159 15.23 8.31 3.67
N SER A 160 14.47 7.22 3.59
CA SER A 160 14.98 5.86 3.36
C SER A 160 15.43 5.66 1.91
N GLU A 161 14.63 6.15 0.95
CA GLU A 161 14.96 6.08 -0.47
C GLU A 161 14.50 7.37 -1.18
N PRO A 162 15.36 8.39 -1.27
CA PRO A 162 14.98 9.68 -1.86
C PRO A 162 14.50 9.56 -3.31
N GLY A 163 13.31 10.08 -3.60
CA GLY A 163 12.74 10.09 -4.95
C GLY A 163 12.26 8.73 -5.46
N PHE A 164 12.14 7.70 -4.60
CA PHE A 164 11.74 6.34 -5.02
C PHE A 164 10.36 6.27 -5.67
N TYR A 165 9.42 7.12 -5.25
CA TYR A 165 8.06 7.12 -5.76
C TYR A 165 7.46 8.52 -5.79
N LEU A 166 7.01 8.96 -6.96
CA LEU A 166 6.44 10.30 -7.16
C LEU A 166 5.19 10.52 -6.30
N LYS A 167 4.35 9.48 -6.17
CA LYS A 167 3.16 9.50 -5.30
C LYS A 167 3.53 9.80 -3.85
N ASN A 168 4.70 9.37 -3.36
CA ASN A 168 5.15 9.68 -2.00
C ASN A 168 5.36 11.19 -1.81
N ALA A 169 6.05 11.85 -2.74
CA ALA A 169 6.28 13.29 -2.69
C ALA A 169 4.95 14.08 -2.74
N LEU A 170 4.02 13.68 -3.62
CA LEU A 170 2.68 14.26 -3.68
C LEU A 170 1.95 14.13 -2.34
N MET A 171 1.91 12.91 -1.78
CA MET A 171 1.18 12.66 -0.54
C MET A 171 1.82 13.35 0.68
N LEU A 172 3.14 13.49 0.70
CA LEU A 172 3.84 14.28 1.71
C LEU A 172 3.42 15.76 1.64
N GLY A 173 3.33 16.34 0.44
CA GLY A 173 2.80 17.69 0.25
C GLY A 173 1.34 17.83 0.72
N LYS A 174 0.49 16.85 0.41
CA LYS A 174 -0.91 16.83 0.86
C LYS A 174 -1.02 16.74 2.39
N ALA A 175 -0.18 15.93 3.03
CA ALA A 175 -0.13 15.83 4.48
C ALA A 175 0.28 17.15 5.13
N TYR A 176 1.32 17.83 4.61
CA TYR A 176 1.69 19.17 5.09
C TYR A 176 0.56 20.19 4.91
N ALA A 177 -0.11 20.20 3.76
CA ALA A 177 -1.24 21.08 3.52
C ALA A 177 -2.40 20.84 4.51
N ALA A 178 -2.70 19.58 4.80
CA ALA A 178 -3.75 19.20 5.74
C ALA A 178 -3.43 19.59 7.20
N ILE A 179 -2.16 19.70 7.57
CA ILE A 179 -1.68 20.19 8.87
C ILE A 179 -1.61 21.73 8.90
N GLY A 180 -1.80 22.40 7.76
CA GLY A 180 -1.74 23.86 7.62
C GLY A 180 -0.36 24.43 7.30
N ASP A 181 0.64 23.58 7.03
CA ASP A 181 1.98 24.01 6.61
C ASP A 181 2.05 24.17 5.08
N SER A 182 1.46 25.28 4.60
CA SER A 182 1.43 25.61 3.18
C SER A 182 2.81 25.83 2.56
N ALA A 183 3.81 26.21 3.36
CA ALA A 183 5.16 26.44 2.89
C ALA A 183 5.84 25.11 2.51
N GLN A 184 5.78 24.11 3.40
CA GLN A 184 6.28 22.78 3.10
C GLN A 184 5.46 22.11 2.00
N ALA A 185 4.12 22.24 2.04
CA ALA A 185 3.26 21.66 1.01
C ALA A 185 3.70 22.07 -0.41
N LYS A 186 3.94 23.37 -0.62
CA LYS A 186 4.39 23.91 -1.91
C LYS A 186 5.74 23.34 -2.36
N ILE A 187 6.70 23.18 -1.44
CA ILE A 187 8.00 22.58 -1.73
C ILE A 187 7.83 21.16 -2.26
N TRP A 188 6.99 20.36 -1.60
CA TRP A 188 6.76 18.96 -1.99
C TRP A 188 5.92 18.82 -3.27
N PHE A 189 4.95 19.71 -3.51
CA PHE A 189 4.22 19.73 -4.78
C PHE A 189 5.12 20.10 -5.95
N GLU A 190 5.98 21.12 -5.81
CA GLU A 190 6.95 21.45 -6.86
C GLU A 190 7.96 20.31 -7.07
N LYS A 191 8.41 19.63 -6.01
CA LYS A 191 9.24 18.43 -6.16
C LYS A 191 8.51 17.34 -6.96
N ALA A 192 7.29 16.96 -6.57
CA ALA A 192 6.51 15.93 -7.25
C ALA A 192 6.24 16.29 -8.72
N LYS A 193 5.92 17.56 -9.01
CA LYS A 193 5.71 18.09 -10.36
C LYS A 193 6.94 17.95 -11.26
N ASN A 194 8.15 18.09 -10.70
CA ASN A 194 9.41 18.09 -11.45
C ASN A 194 10.13 16.73 -11.47
N MET A 195 9.57 15.70 -10.82
CA MET A 195 10.13 14.34 -10.84
C MET A 195 9.93 13.66 -12.21
N PRO A 196 10.84 12.74 -12.61
CA PRO A 196 10.68 11.97 -13.84
C PRO A 196 9.46 11.03 -13.74
N VAL A 197 8.74 10.88 -14.85
CA VAL A 197 7.55 10.01 -14.96
C VAL A 197 7.97 8.66 -15.53
N GLY A 198 7.81 7.59 -14.76
CA GLY A 198 8.14 6.23 -15.19
C GLY A 198 6.92 5.38 -15.59
N ASN A 199 5.75 5.67 -15.03
CA ASN A 199 4.54 4.86 -15.22
C ASN A 199 3.25 5.72 -15.20
N ALA A 200 2.09 5.06 -15.29
CA ALA A 200 0.79 5.74 -15.30
C ALA A 200 0.48 6.44 -13.97
N ASP A 201 0.78 5.80 -12.83
CA ASP A 201 0.57 6.37 -11.49
C ASP A 201 1.40 7.64 -11.29
N ASP A 202 2.66 7.64 -11.75
CA ASP A 202 3.54 8.81 -11.72
C ASP A 202 2.95 9.96 -12.55
N LYS A 203 2.39 9.65 -13.73
CA LYS A 203 1.76 10.66 -14.59
C LYS A 203 0.55 11.30 -13.92
N GLU A 204 -0.29 10.49 -13.28
CA GLU A 204 -1.46 10.98 -12.53
C GLU A 204 -1.03 11.84 -11.34
N ALA A 205 -0.06 11.36 -10.56
CA ALA A 205 0.44 12.07 -9.40
C ALA A 205 1.15 13.40 -9.76
N GLN A 206 1.90 13.42 -10.85
CA GLN A 206 2.52 14.66 -11.37
C GLN A 206 1.46 15.66 -11.83
N ALA A 207 0.43 15.20 -12.54
CA ALA A 207 -0.67 16.05 -13.00
C ALA A 207 -1.51 16.60 -11.82
N GLU A 208 -1.69 15.83 -10.75
CA GLU A 208 -2.32 16.30 -9.51
C GLU A 208 -1.45 17.35 -8.81
N ALA A 209 -0.15 17.07 -8.63
CA ALA A 209 0.79 18.02 -8.03
C ALA A 209 0.82 19.36 -8.78
N ALA A 210 0.78 19.34 -10.12
CA ALA A 210 0.77 20.54 -10.94
C ALA A 210 -0.47 21.43 -10.74
N LYS A 211 -1.60 20.87 -10.30
CA LYS A 211 -2.83 21.63 -9.97
C LYS A 211 -2.79 22.24 -8.57
N LEU A 212 -1.89 21.75 -7.71
CA LEU A 212 -1.75 22.16 -6.30
C LEU A 212 -0.61 23.16 -6.07
N CYS A 213 0.18 23.46 -7.11
CA CYS A 213 1.29 24.43 -7.08
C CYS A 213 0.83 25.89 -7.25
#